data_AF-A0A0C1YBM1-F1
#
_entry.id   AF-A0A0C1YBM1-F1
#
_cell.length_a   1.000
_cell.length_b   1.000
_cell.length_c   1.000
_cell.angle_alpha   90.00
_cell.angle_beta   90.00
_cell.angle_gamma   90.00
#
_symmetry.space_group_name_H-M   'P 1'
#
loop_
_entity.id
_entity.type
_entity.pdbx_description
1 polymer ?
#
loop_
_entity_poly.entity_id
_entity_poly.type
_entity_poly.pdbx_seq_one_letter_code
_entity_poly.pdbx_strand_id
1 'polypeptide(L)'
;MNTSPNPGVPQQARTPHPLDNPALASLTGPHAHFAERRGRLLRYSPDVSPWLALPDDPGAEDWADAVALAGPGGSVTVAGFEVPPPDDWDVHFRADGVQYVDAGLAAVPDEEAVRLTAADVPEMLDLVERTKPGPFLPRTIEMGTYLGIRREGALVAMAGERMHPPGWTEISAVCTAPEFRGQGLAARLILAVAAGIRERGETPFLHAAAENTGALRLYDKLGFELRRNLTFLGARVPAVEQRQSERVGG
;
A
#
# COMPACT_ATOMS: atom_id res chain seq x y z
N MET A 1 19.00 -52.41 17.14
CA MET A 1 19.40 -51.02 16.81
C MET A 1 18.14 -50.34 16.29
N ASN A 2 17.52 -49.51 17.12
CA ASN A 2 16.23 -48.88 16.84
C ASN A 2 16.48 -47.37 16.83
N THR A 3 16.52 -46.76 15.64
CA THR A 3 16.67 -45.31 15.49
C THR A 3 15.27 -44.70 15.31
N SER A 4 14.71 -44.21 16.41
CA SER A 4 13.53 -43.36 16.39
C SER A 4 13.86 -42.02 15.72
N PRO A 5 12.96 -41.45 14.91
CA PRO A 5 13.13 -40.11 14.35
C PRO A 5 12.98 -39.05 15.45
N ASN A 6 13.82 -38.03 15.36
CA ASN A 6 13.88 -36.86 16.24
C ASN A 6 12.54 -36.10 16.19
N PRO A 7 11.86 -35.83 17.33
CA PRO A 7 10.64 -35.04 17.33
C PRO A 7 10.97 -33.61 16.89
N GLY A 8 10.22 -33.13 15.90
CA GLY A 8 10.41 -31.81 15.29
C GLY A 8 10.49 -30.70 16.33
N VAL A 9 11.50 -29.85 16.18
CA VAL A 9 11.61 -28.59 16.92
C VAL A 9 10.32 -27.80 16.71
N PRO A 10 9.61 -27.37 17.78
CA PRO A 10 8.45 -26.50 17.64
C PRO A 10 8.88 -25.24 16.89
N GLN A 11 8.24 -24.98 15.74
CA GLN A 11 8.43 -23.74 15.01
C GLN A 11 7.95 -22.59 15.91
N GLN A 12 8.89 -21.80 16.44
CA GLN A 12 8.55 -20.65 17.28
C GLN A 12 7.61 -19.76 16.48
N ALA A 13 6.43 -19.45 17.05
CA ALA A 13 5.49 -18.51 16.46
C ALA A 13 6.22 -17.18 16.28
N ARG A 14 6.48 -16.79 15.02
CA ARG A 14 7.08 -15.49 14.71
C ARG A 14 6.13 -14.40 15.21
N THR A 15 6.62 -13.48 16.02
CA THR A 15 5.90 -12.24 16.31
C THR A 15 5.63 -11.53 14.98
N PRO A 16 4.37 -11.22 14.63
CA PRO A 16 4.04 -10.52 13.40
C PRO A 16 4.73 -9.16 13.35
N HIS A 17 5.35 -8.82 12.21
CA HIS A 17 5.95 -7.51 12.03
C HIS A 17 4.90 -6.52 11.50
N PRO A 18 4.89 -5.22 11.88
CA PRO A 18 3.89 -4.26 11.39
C PRO A 18 3.79 -4.16 9.87
N LEU A 19 4.90 -4.40 9.16
CA LEU A 19 4.97 -4.41 7.70
C LEU A 19 4.49 -5.72 7.04
N ASP A 20 4.15 -6.75 7.81
CA ASP A 20 3.52 -7.95 7.24
C ASP A 20 2.07 -7.66 6.82
N ASN A 21 1.38 -6.76 7.53
CA ASN A 21 0.07 -6.26 7.17
C ASN A 21 -0.01 -4.73 7.40
N PRO A 22 0.64 -3.93 6.54
CA PRO A 22 0.83 -2.50 6.78
C PRO A 22 -0.49 -1.73 6.72
N ALA A 23 -1.47 -2.17 5.93
CA ALA A 23 -2.80 -1.57 5.90
C ALA A 23 -3.51 -1.74 7.25
N LEU A 24 -3.52 -2.96 7.81
CA LEU A 24 -4.11 -3.24 9.12
C LEU A 24 -3.40 -2.47 10.23
N ALA A 25 -2.07 -2.51 10.24
CA ALA A 25 -1.25 -1.83 11.25
C ALA A 25 -1.44 -0.30 11.21
N SER A 26 -1.62 0.28 10.02
CA SER A 26 -1.93 1.71 9.87
C SER A 26 -3.33 2.02 10.43
N LEU A 27 -4.36 1.30 9.98
CA LEU A 27 -5.77 1.55 10.31
C LEU A 27 -6.13 1.20 11.76
N THR A 28 -5.30 0.41 12.44
CA THR A 28 -5.40 0.18 13.90
C THR A 28 -4.52 1.12 14.71
N GLY A 29 -3.67 1.91 14.06
CA GLY A 29 -2.69 2.79 14.68
C GLY A 29 -2.84 4.24 14.20
N PRO A 30 -1.77 4.88 13.65
CA PRO A 30 -1.79 6.29 13.25
C PRO A 30 -2.95 6.70 12.33
N HIS A 31 -3.44 5.79 11.49
CA HIS A 31 -4.53 6.02 10.55
C HIS A 31 -5.90 5.57 11.07
N ALA A 32 -6.08 5.34 12.38
CA ALA A 32 -7.36 4.92 12.94
C ALA A 32 -8.53 5.87 12.63
N HIS A 33 -8.25 7.15 12.40
CA HIS A 33 -9.25 8.14 12.01
C HIS A 33 -9.77 8.00 10.56
N PHE A 34 -9.08 7.23 9.71
CA PHE A 34 -9.56 6.86 8.36
C PHE A 34 -10.33 5.54 8.34
N ALA A 35 -10.35 4.80 9.45
CA ALA A 35 -10.77 3.40 9.45
C ALA A 35 -12.30 3.25 9.43
N GLU A 36 -12.80 2.62 8.37
CA GLU A 36 -14.13 2.03 8.35
C GLU A 36 -14.02 0.57 8.77
N ARG A 37 -14.76 0.16 9.81
CA ARG A 37 -14.69 -1.19 10.39
C ARG A 37 -15.95 -1.99 10.10
N ARG A 38 -15.76 -3.27 9.75
CA ARG A 38 -16.81 -4.28 9.77
C ARG A 38 -16.23 -5.61 10.21
N GLY A 39 -16.74 -6.17 11.31
CA GLY A 39 -16.14 -7.36 11.92
C GLY A 39 -14.65 -7.17 12.21
N ARG A 40 -13.81 -8.09 11.71
CA ARG A 40 -12.34 -8.01 11.81
C ARG A 40 -11.71 -7.15 10.71
N LEU A 41 -12.47 -6.71 9.70
CA LEU A 41 -11.96 -5.96 8.57
C LEU A 41 -11.89 -4.47 8.87
N LEU A 42 -10.88 -3.84 8.28
CA LEU A 42 -10.75 -2.40 8.19
C LEU A 42 -10.51 -1.99 6.75
N ARG A 43 -11.03 -0.84 6.33
CA ARG A 43 -10.60 -0.18 5.09
C ARG A 43 -10.41 1.31 5.30
N TYR A 44 -9.73 1.93 4.35
CA TYR A 44 -9.83 3.37 4.12
C TYR A 44 -11.15 3.72 3.43
N SER A 45 -11.63 4.94 3.62
CA SER A 45 -12.68 5.50 2.77
C SER A 45 -12.27 5.42 1.28
N PRO A 46 -13.18 5.06 0.35
CA PRO A 46 -12.85 4.88 -1.08
C PRO A 46 -12.33 6.12 -1.81
N ASP A 47 -12.46 7.31 -1.23
CA ASP A 47 -11.91 8.57 -1.75
C ASP A 47 -10.50 8.88 -1.18
N VAL A 48 -10.05 8.16 -0.16
CA VAL A 48 -8.71 8.24 0.46
C VAL A 48 -7.80 7.15 -0.10
N SER A 49 -8.22 5.88 -0.05
CA SER A 49 -7.41 4.74 -0.50
C SER A 49 -8.26 3.51 -0.82
N PRO A 50 -7.88 2.68 -1.81
CA PRO A 50 -8.62 1.46 -2.13
C PRO A 50 -8.26 0.27 -1.23
N TRP A 51 -7.32 0.43 -0.29
CA TRP A 51 -6.78 -0.68 0.48
C TRP A 51 -7.77 -1.21 1.52
N LEU A 52 -8.00 -2.52 1.46
CA LEU A 52 -8.68 -3.33 2.46
C LEU A 52 -7.64 -4.06 3.31
N ALA A 53 -7.81 -4.01 4.63
CA ALA A 53 -7.05 -4.76 5.60
C ALA A 53 -7.87 -5.97 6.07
N LEU A 54 -7.43 -7.16 5.65
CA LEU A 54 -7.93 -8.45 6.12
C LEU A 54 -7.09 -8.93 7.31
N PRO A 55 -7.63 -9.78 8.19
CA PRO A 55 -6.79 -10.57 9.11
C PRO A 55 -5.88 -11.51 8.32
N ASP A 56 -4.80 -11.99 8.94
CA ASP A 56 -3.85 -12.91 8.30
C ASP A 56 -4.50 -14.28 7.97
N ASP A 57 -5.58 -14.64 8.69
CA ASP A 57 -6.37 -15.86 8.54
C ASP A 57 -7.86 -15.58 8.25
N PRO A 58 -8.21 -15.03 7.07
CA PRO A 58 -9.60 -14.68 6.78
C PRO A 58 -10.47 -15.94 6.65
N GLY A 59 -11.55 -15.98 7.44
CA GLY A 59 -12.58 -17.02 7.40
C GLY A 59 -13.80 -16.58 6.58
N ALA A 60 -14.80 -17.46 6.49
CA ALA A 60 -16.00 -17.20 5.69
C ALA A 60 -16.75 -15.92 6.10
N GLU A 61 -16.81 -15.62 7.40
CA GLU A 61 -17.43 -14.39 7.90
C GLU A 61 -16.68 -13.13 7.45
N ASP A 62 -15.34 -13.17 7.42
CA ASP A 62 -14.52 -12.04 6.96
C ASP A 62 -14.76 -11.75 5.49
N TRP A 63 -14.90 -12.79 4.66
CA TRP A 63 -15.23 -12.64 3.25
C TRP A 63 -16.65 -12.09 3.05
N ALA A 64 -17.62 -12.53 3.84
CA ALA A 64 -18.98 -11.98 3.81
C ALA A 64 -19.00 -10.49 4.23
N ASP A 65 -18.23 -10.13 5.26
CA ASP A 65 -18.06 -8.74 5.67
C ASP A 65 -17.36 -7.90 4.59
N ALA A 66 -16.41 -8.47 3.86
CA ALA A 66 -15.76 -7.80 2.73
C ALA A 66 -16.77 -7.46 1.62
N VAL A 67 -17.70 -8.38 1.29
CA VAL A 67 -18.79 -8.12 0.33
C VAL A 67 -19.66 -6.95 0.80
N ALA A 68 -20.08 -6.97 2.06
CA ALA A 68 -20.98 -5.97 2.59
C ALA A 68 -20.33 -4.59 2.75
N LEU A 69 -19.01 -4.54 2.98
CA LEU A 69 -18.23 -3.31 3.08
C LEU A 69 -17.86 -2.74 1.69
N ALA A 70 -17.59 -3.59 0.71
CA ALA A 70 -17.42 -3.17 -0.69
C ALA A 70 -18.73 -2.68 -1.33
N GLY A 71 -19.86 -3.24 -0.90
CA GLY A 71 -21.16 -3.09 -1.54
C GLY A 71 -21.28 -3.98 -2.79
N PRO A 72 -22.51 -4.29 -3.25
CA PRO A 72 -22.71 -5.18 -4.40
C PRO A 72 -21.95 -4.71 -5.65
N GLY A 73 -21.10 -5.59 -6.21
CA GLY A 73 -20.26 -5.28 -7.38
C GLY A 73 -19.11 -4.29 -7.11
N GLY A 74 -18.89 -3.94 -5.84
CA GLY A 74 -17.77 -3.11 -5.39
C GLY A 74 -16.41 -3.80 -5.57
N SER A 75 -15.36 -3.00 -5.60
CA SER A 75 -13.98 -3.48 -5.75
C SER A 75 -13.21 -3.28 -4.45
N VAL A 76 -12.34 -4.22 -4.12
CA VAL A 76 -11.39 -4.13 -3.01
C VAL A 76 -9.98 -4.42 -3.49
N THR A 77 -9.00 -3.72 -2.92
CA THR A 77 -7.59 -3.95 -3.19
C THR A 77 -6.89 -4.42 -1.92
N VAL A 78 -6.12 -5.50 -2.00
CA VAL A 78 -5.36 -6.06 -0.88
C VAL A 78 -3.88 -6.10 -1.25
N ALA A 79 -3.02 -5.69 -0.32
CA ALA A 79 -1.58 -5.87 -0.42
C ALA A 79 -1.15 -7.03 0.48
N GLY A 80 -0.48 -8.04 -0.08
CA GLY A 80 0.13 -9.12 0.69
C GLY A 80 -0.86 -10.12 1.28
N PHE A 81 -1.88 -10.53 0.51
CA PHE A 81 -2.76 -11.62 0.93
C PHE A 81 -2.01 -12.97 0.86
N GLU A 82 -2.17 -13.81 1.88
CA GLU A 82 -1.67 -15.19 1.86
C GLU A 82 -2.81 -16.19 1.53
N VAL A 83 -4.06 -15.80 1.79
CA VAL A 83 -5.27 -16.60 1.51
C VAL A 83 -6.05 -15.97 0.35
N PRO A 84 -6.27 -16.69 -0.77
CA PRO A 84 -7.00 -16.16 -1.92
C PRO A 84 -8.47 -15.85 -1.58
N PRO A 85 -9.11 -14.90 -2.30
CA PRO A 85 -10.55 -14.67 -2.14
C PRO A 85 -11.37 -15.89 -2.58
N PRO A 86 -12.65 -15.96 -2.20
CA PRO A 86 -13.58 -16.99 -2.68
C PRO A 86 -13.66 -17.06 -4.22
N ASP A 87 -13.92 -18.25 -4.75
CA ASP A 87 -13.93 -18.52 -6.20
C ASP A 87 -15.00 -17.75 -6.99
N ASP A 88 -16.05 -17.24 -6.32
CA ASP A 88 -17.11 -16.44 -6.93
C ASP A 88 -16.77 -14.95 -7.06
N TRP A 89 -15.57 -14.53 -6.63
CA TRP A 89 -15.06 -13.18 -6.80
C TRP A 89 -14.31 -13.02 -8.13
N ASP A 90 -14.51 -11.87 -8.78
CA ASP A 90 -13.82 -11.54 -10.03
C ASP A 90 -12.47 -10.85 -9.74
N VAL A 91 -11.39 -11.64 -9.77
CA VAL A 91 -10.02 -11.14 -9.67
C VAL A 91 -9.61 -10.50 -10.99
N HIS A 92 -9.71 -9.17 -11.04
CA HIS A 92 -9.40 -8.37 -12.23
C HIS A 92 -7.98 -7.80 -12.23
N PHE A 93 -7.29 -7.84 -11.09
CA PHE A 93 -5.89 -7.41 -10.98
C PHE A 93 -5.11 -8.36 -10.07
N ARG A 94 -3.97 -8.85 -10.56
CA ARG A 94 -2.98 -9.58 -9.77
C ARG A 94 -1.60 -9.19 -10.27
N ALA A 95 -0.73 -8.76 -9.36
CA ALA A 95 0.65 -8.43 -9.69
C ALA A 95 1.60 -8.89 -8.60
N ASP A 96 2.76 -9.39 -9.00
CA ASP A 96 3.82 -9.70 -8.06
C ASP A 96 4.43 -8.40 -7.55
N GLY A 97 4.68 -8.35 -6.25
CA GLY A 97 5.10 -7.18 -5.53
C GLY A 97 6.32 -7.45 -4.67
N VAL A 98 7.05 -6.37 -4.41
CA VAL A 98 8.21 -6.37 -3.52
C VAL A 98 8.04 -5.27 -2.48
N GLN A 99 8.44 -5.57 -1.25
CA GLN A 99 8.48 -4.63 -0.16
C GLN A 99 9.94 -4.36 0.19
N TYR A 100 10.31 -3.09 0.20
CA TYR A 100 11.63 -2.59 0.54
C TYR A 100 11.58 -1.80 1.85
N VAL A 101 12.66 -1.87 2.63
CA VAL A 101 12.85 -1.07 3.84
C VAL A 101 14.13 -0.26 3.75
N ASP A 102 14.17 0.87 4.42
CA ASP A 102 15.40 1.66 4.57
C ASP A 102 16.50 0.84 5.25
N ALA A 103 17.64 0.67 4.56
CA ALA A 103 18.81 -0.04 5.04
C ALA A 103 20.08 0.83 4.99
N GLY A 104 19.92 2.15 4.87
CA GLY A 104 21.04 3.07 4.69
C GLY A 104 20.77 4.18 3.69
N LEU A 105 19.52 4.63 3.54
CA LEU A 105 19.21 5.78 2.68
C LEU A 105 20.11 6.97 3.03
N ALA A 106 20.65 7.64 2.02
CA ALA A 106 21.27 8.94 2.19
C ALA A 106 20.19 10.05 2.22
N ALA A 107 19.21 9.90 3.11
CA ALA A 107 18.05 10.78 3.20
C ALA A 107 18.49 12.22 3.43
N VAL A 108 18.03 13.13 2.57
CA VAL A 108 18.42 14.54 2.57
C VAL A 108 17.25 15.37 2.05
N PRO A 109 16.95 16.53 2.66
CA PRO A 109 15.99 17.47 2.09
C PRO A 109 16.40 17.92 0.69
N ASP A 110 15.42 18.37 -0.08
CA ASP A 110 15.66 18.95 -1.40
C ASP A 110 15.15 20.39 -1.44
N GLU A 111 16.03 21.34 -1.76
CA GLU A 111 15.72 22.79 -1.74
C GLU A 111 14.67 23.20 -2.77
N GLU A 112 14.50 22.41 -3.84
CA GLU A 112 13.51 22.68 -4.88
C GLU A 112 12.16 22.01 -4.58
N ALA A 113 12.14 21.02 -3.70
CA ALA A 113 10.92 20.32 -3.34
C ALA A 113 10.02 21.21 -2.48
N VAL A 114 8.81 21.46 -2.98
CA VAL A 114 7.78 22.20 -2.26
C VAL A 114 6.77 21.23 -1.65
N ARG A 115 6.27 21.56 -0.47
CA ARG A 115 5.18 20.80 0.15
C ARG A 115 3.88 21.04 -0.62
N LEU A 116 3.25 19.96 -1.06
CA LEU A 116 1.95 19.98 -1.72
C LEU A 116 0.83 19.98 -0.68
N THR A 117 -0.29 20.58 -1.05
CA THR A 117 -1.47 20.81 -0.21
C THR A 117 -2.74 20.41 -0.94
N ALA A 118 -3.89 20.49 -0.26
CA ALA A 118 -5.20 20.21 -0.87
C ALA A 118 -5.48 21.09 -2.11
N ALA A 119 -4.87 22.28 -2.20
CA ALA A 119 -5.00 23.15 -3.37
C ALA A 119 -4.30 22.58 -4.62
N ASP A 120 -3.30 21.72 -4.45
CA ASP A 120 -2.52 21.12 -5.53
C ASP A 120 -3.17 19.83 -6.08
N VAL A 121 -4.21 19.30 -5.42
CA VAL A 121 -4.87 18.02 -5.79
C VAL A 121 -5.27 17.93 -7.27
N PRO A 122 -5.83 18.98 -7.91
CA PRO A 122 -6.11 18.94 -9.35
C PRO A 122 -4.87 18.66 -10.21
N GLU A 123 -3.73 19.30 -9.90
CA GLU A 123 -2.46 19.05 -10.62
C GLU A 123 -1.86 17.68 -10.29
N MET A 124 -1.99 17.23 -9.04
CA MET A 124 -1.55 15.89 -8.64
C MET A 124 -2.31 14.80 -9.37
N LEU A 125 -3.64 14.94 -9.50
CA LEU A 125 -4.48 14.01 -10.25
C LEU A 125 -4.15 14.00 -11.74
N ASP A 126 -3.89 15.17 -12.36
CA ASP A 126 -3.41 15.24 -13.75
C ASP A 126 -2.09 14.49 -13.94
N LEU A 127 -1.11 14.73 -13.05
CA LEU A 127 0.18 14.07 -13.12
C LEU A 127 0.06 12.56 -12.93
N VAL A 128 -0.77 12.10 -11.98
CA VAL A 128 -1.08 10.68 -11.75
C VAL A 128 -1.71 10.07 -12.99
N GLU A 129 -2.67 10.74 -13.62
CA GLU A 129 -3.34 10.23 -14.81
C GLU A 129 -2.36 10.00 -15.96
N ARG A 130 -1.39 10.90 -16.12
CA ARG A 130 -0.36 10.83 -17.15
C ARG A 130 0.76 9.83 -16.86
N THR A 131 0.97 9.44 -15.60
CA THR A 131 2.15 8.66 -15.17
C THR A 131 1.82 7.30 -14.56
N LYS A 132 0.58 7.09 -14.14
CA LYS A 132 0.05 5.85 -13.55
C LYS A 132 0.95 5.25 -12.44
N PRO A 133 1.31 5.99 -11.38
CA PRO A 133 2.21 5.51 -10.32
C PRO A 133 1.58 4.51 -9.33
N GLY A 134 0.31 4.15 -9.55
CA GLY A 134 -0.53 3.42 -8.62
C GLY A 134 -1.74 4.27 -8.18
N PRO A 135 -2.58 3.74 -7.29
CA PRO A 135 -3.78 4.43 -6.85
C PRO A 135 -3.47 5.77 -6.16
N PHE A 136 -4.11 6.83 -6.63
CA PHE A 136 -4.14 8.15 -6.00
C PHE A 136 -5.52 8.77 -6.28
N LEU A 137 -6.18 9.19 -5.22
CA LEU A 137 -7.58 9.60 -5.17
C LEU A 137 -7.67 11.03 -4.58
N PRO A 138 -8.82 11.71 -4.69
CA PRO A 138 -8.94 13.12 -4.28
C PRO A 138 -8.48 13.43 -2.85
N ARG A 139 -8.61 12.46 -1.92
CA ARG A 139 -8.22 12.62 -0.51
C ARG A 139 -6.98 11.79 -0.13
N THR A 140 -6.30 11.16 -1.08
CA THR A 140 -5.05 10.41 -0.78
C THR A 140 -3.98 11.32 -0.19
N ILE A 141 -3.98 12.62 -0.51
CA ILE A 141 -3.09 13.60 0.10
C ILE A 141 -3.24 13.70 1.63
N GLU A 142 -4.40 13.36 2.19
CA GLU A 142 -4.64 13.41 3.64
C GLU A 142 -3.83 12.33 4.38
N MET A 143 -3.33 11.31 3.69
CA MET A 143 -2.58 10.20 4.28
C MET A 143 -1.17 10.59 4.75
N GLY A 144 -0.67 11.78 4.41
CA GLY A 144 0.62 12.26 4.91
C GLY A 144 1.23 13.39 4.09
N THR A 145 2.54 13.54 4.17
CA THR A 145 3.28 14.60 3.47
C THR A 145 3.49 14.24 2.01
N TYR A 146 3.21 15.19 1.13
CA TYR A 146 3.53 15.14 -0.30
C TYR A 146 4.48 16.27 -0.67
N LEU A 147 5.51 15.93 -1.44
CA LEU A 147 6.50 16.85 -1.98
C LEU A 147 6.40 16.87 -3.50
N GLY A 148 6.58 18.04 -4.10
CA GLY A 148 6.54 18.24 -5.54
C GLY A 148 7.67 19.11 -6.05
N ILE A 149 8.06 18.91 -7.30
CA ILE A 149 8.99 19.77 -8.03
C ILE A 149 8.24 20.41 -9.20
N ARG A 150 8.41 21.73 -9.37
CA ARG A 150 7.73 22.51 -10.41
C ARG A 150 8.68 23.01 -11.51
N ARG A 151 8.23 23.06 -12.75
CA ARG A 151 8.93 23.71 -13.88
C ARG A 151 7.97 24.66 -14.56
N GLU A 152 8.39 25.91 -14.77
CA GLU A 152 7.55 26.94 -15.38
C GLU A 152 6.17 27.09 -14.69
N GLY A 153 6.14 26.86 -13.38
CA GLY A 153 4.92 26.91 -12.57
C GLY A 153 4.12 25.61 -12.52
N ALA A 154 4.32 24.64 -13.43
CA ALA A 154 3.58 23.37 -13.45
C ALA A 154 4.22 22.30 -12.56
N LEU A 155 3.42 21.47 -11.89
CA LEU A 155 3.90 20.29 -11.16
C LEU A 155 4.41 19.21 -12.15
N VAL A 156 5.71 18.90 -12.08
CA VAL A 156 6.34 17.95 -13.03
C VAL A 156 6.77 16.63 -12.38
N ALA A 157 6.93 16.60 -11.07
CA ALA A 157 7.24 15.39 -10.32
C ALA A 157 6.70 15.51 -8.91
N MET A 158 6.30 14.38 -8.32
CA MET A 158 5.91 14.32 -6.92
C MET A 158 6.26 12.96 -6.30
N ALA A 159 6.34 12.95 -4.97
CA ALA A 159 6.35 11.77 -4.13
C ALA A 159 5.66 12.11 -2.82
N GLY A 160 5.11 11.12 -2.12
CA GLY A 160 4.53 11.38 -0.81
C GLY A 160 4.38 10.13 0.03
N GLU A 161 3.62 10.29 1.09
CA GLU A 161 3.42 9.27 2.12
C GLU A 161 2.09 8.52 1.89
N ARG A 162 2.04 7.25 2.31
CA ARG A 162 0.83 6.42 2.23
C ARG A 162 0.59 5.62 3.52
N MET A 163 0.82 4.31 3.56
CA MET A 163 0.56 3.54 4.77
C MET A 163 1.48 4.01 5.91
N HIS A 164 0.94 4.12 7.12
CA HIS A 164 1.64 4.60 8.31
C HIS A 164 1.52 3.62 9.49
N PRO A 165 2.12 2.42 9.41
CA PRO A 165 2.23 1.52 10.56
C PRO A 165 3.02 2.18 11.70
N PRO A 166 2.81 1.80 12.98
CA PRO A 166 3.59 2.33 14.09
C PRO A 166 5.11 2.21 13.87
N GLY A 167 5.83 3.33 13.86
CA GLY A 167 7.28 3.40 13.64
C GLY A 167 7.73 3.37 12.17
N TRP A 168 6.80 3.30 11.22
CA TRP A 168 7.09 3.18 9.80
C TRP A 168 6.23 4.13 8.95
N THR A 169 6.77 4.63 7.85
CA THR A 169 5.98 5.35 6.84
C THR A 169 6.31 4.88 5.44
N GLU A 170 5.27 4.65 4.66
CA GLU A 170 5.39 4.23 3.28
C GLU A 170 5.66 5.42 2.36
N ILE A 171 6.71 5.34 1.54
CA ILE A 171 6.92 6.23 0.40
C ILE A 171 6.12 5.69 -0.79
N SER A 172 5.32 6.56 -1.40
CA SER A 172 4.34 6.22 -2.43
C SER A 172 4.19 7.35 -3.45
N ALA A 173 3.41 7.08 -4.50
CA ALA A 173 3.02 8.05 -5.52
C ALA A 173 4.20 8.77 -6.19
N VAL A 174 5.33 8.08 -6.29
CA VAL A 174 6.54 8.61 -6.92
C VAL A 174 6.31 8.63 -8.43
N CYS A 175 6.20 9.83 -9.00
CA CYS A 175 6.05 10.00 -10.43
C CYS A 175 6.76 11.24 -10.96
N THR A 176 7.05 11.19 -12.26
CA THR A 176 7.64 12.29 -13.02
C THR A 176 7.01 12.30 -14.40
N ALA A 177 6.56 13.49 -14.81
CA ALA A 177 5.99 13.74 -16.12
C ALA A 177 6.94 13.25 -17.22
N PRO A 178 6.44 12.59 -18.29
CA PRO A 178 7.27 11.93 -19.29
C PRO A 178 8.40 12.78 -19.86
N GLU A 179 8.13 14.05 -20.12
CA GLU A 179 9.05 15.04 -20.68
C GLU A 179 10.16 15.50 -19.72
N PHE A 180 10.04 15.22 -18.42
CA PHE A 180 11.03 15.55 -17.38
C PHE A 180 11.75 14.32 -16.79
N ARG A 181 11.57 13.14 -17.39
CA ARG A 181 12.26 11.91 -16.97
C ARG A 181 13.77 11.99 -17.28
N GLY A 182 14.56 11.15 -16.60
CA GLY A 182 16.01 11.10 -16.79
C GLY A 182 16.80 12.20 -16.06
N GLN A 183 16.12 13.13 -15.37
CA GLN A 183 16.74 14.23 -14.64
C GLN A 183 16.96 13.93 -13.14
N GLY A 184 16.74 12.70 -12.70
CA GLY A 184 16.93 12.29 -11.31
C GLY A 184 15.84 12.76 -10.31
N LEU A 185 14.74 13.36 -10.78
CA LEU A 185 13.71 13.95 -9.92
C LEU A 185 13.07 12.94 -8.94
N ALA A 186 12.78 11.72 -9.39
CA ALA A 186 12.24 10.68 -8.53
C ALA A 186 13.18 10.34 -7.36
N ALA A 187 14.48 10.21 -7.63
CA ALA A 187 15.49 9.92 -6.61
C ALA A 187 15.55 11.01 -5.55
N ARG A 188 15.61 12.28 -6.02
CA ARG A 188 15.62 13.47 -5.16
C ARG A 188 14.39 13.52 -4.24
N LEU A 189 13.20 13.33 -4.81
CA LEU A 189 11.95 13.33 -4.05
C LEU A 189 11.85 12.17 -3.05
N ILE A 190 12.30 10.96 -3.41
CA ILE A 190 12.35 9.83 -2.46
C ILE A 190 13.24 10.17 -1.26
N LEU A 191 14.43 10.72 -1.49
CA LEU A 191 15.37 11.08 -0.42
C LEU A 191 14.83 12.20 0.46
N ALA A 192 14.13 13.18 -0.13
CA ALA A 192 13.50 14.28 0.61
C ALA A 192 12.33 13.81 1.47
N VAL A 193 11.46 12.93 0.95
CA VAL A 193 10.39 12.31 1.75
C VAL A 193 10.99 11.45 2.87
N ALA A 194 12.01 10.65 2.57
CA ALA A 194 12.72 9.84 3.57
C ALA A 194 13.35 10.70 4.68
N ALA A 195 13.85 11.90 4.36
CA ALA A 195 14.40 12.82 5.34
C ALA A 195 13.33 13.27 6.34
N GLY A 196 12.15 13.66 5.85
CA GLY A 196 11.01 14.02 6.70
C GLY A 196 10.48 12.86 7.53
N ILE A 197 10.52 11.63 7.02
CA ILE A 197 10.16 10.41 7.78
C ILE A 197 11.14 10.18 8.93
N ARG A 198 12.45 10.27 8.67
CA ARG A 198 13.48 10.06 9.68
C ARG A 198 13.52 11.15 10.74
N GLU A 199 13.28 12.41 10.36
CA GLU A 199 13.29 13.54 11.29
C GLU A 199 12.30 13.35 12.45
N ARG A 200 11.16 12.70 12.18
CA ARG A 200 10.14 12.38 13.21
C ARG A 200 10.31 10.99 13.84
N GLY A 201 11.44 10.33 13.62
CA GLY A 201 11.79 9.07 14.29
C GLY A 201 11.16 7.82 13.68
N GLU A 202 10.74 7.88 12.42
CA GLU A 202 10.10 6.75 11.71
C GLU A 202 11.04 6.17 10.65
N THR A 203 10.76 4.93 10.24
CA THR A 203 11.57 4.23 9.22
C THR A 203 10.84 4.19 7.88
N PRO A 204 11.46 4.67 6.78
CA PRO A 204 10.89 4.57 5.44
C PRO A 204 10.78 3.12 4.98
N PHE A 205 9.67 2.80 4.31
CA PHE A 205 9.52 1.59 3.51
C PHE A 205 8.75 1.91 2.23
N LEU A 206 8.75 0.99 1.27
CA LEU A 206 7.94 1.15 0.07
C LEU A 206 7.55 -0.19 -0.55
N HIS A 207 6.57 -0.12 -1.44
CA HIS A 207 6.13 -1.21 -2.28
C HIS A 207 6.33 -0.87 -3.75
N ALA A 208 6.67 -1.88 -4.55
CA ALA A 208 6.71 -1.76 -6.00
C ALA A 208 6.26 -3.05 -6.68
N ALA A 209 5.76 -2.92 -7.92
CA ALA A 209 5.55 -4.07 -8.78
C ALA A 209 6.90 -4.72 -9.13
N ALA A 210 6.97 -6.05 -9.08
CA ALA A 210 8.21 -6.80 -9.32
C ALA A 210 8.73 -6.61 -10.77
N GLU A 211 7.83 -6.33 -11.71
CA GLU A 211 8.14 -6.08 -13.11
C GLU A 211 8.75 -4.69 -13.35
N ASN A 212 8.63 -3.77 -12.38
CA ASN A 212 9.17 -2.42 -12.48
C ASN A 212 10.68 -2.38 -12.18
N THR A 213 11.47 -3.12 -12.97
CA THR A 213 12.91 -3.28 -12.75
C THR A 213 13.68 -1.96 -12.74
N GLY A 214 13.16 -0.92 -13.41
CA GLY A 214 13.72 0.44 -13.37
C GLY A 214 13.63 1.07 -11.99
N ALA A 215 12.47 0.96 -11.33
CA ALA A 215 12.27 1.42 -9.96
C ALA A 215 13.07 0.58 -8.97
N LEU A 216 13.10 -0.75 -9.12
CA LEU A 216 13.87 -1.62 -8.21
C LEU A 216 15.36 -1.25 -8.18
N ARG A 217 15.98 -1.10 -9.36
CA ARG A 217 17.38 -0.65 -9.46
C ARG A 217 17.60 0.74 -8.86
N LEU A 218 16.60 1.61 -8.88
CA LEU A 218 16.68 2.91 -8.23
C LEU A 218 16.67 2.73 -6.71
N TYR A 219 15.74 1.95 -6.16
CA TYR A 219 15.64 1.72 -4.71
C TYR A 219 16.90 1.08 -4.14
N ASP A 220 17.45 0.06 -4.81
CA ASP A 220 18.73 -0.57 -4.43
C ASP A 220 19.85 0.47 -4.35
N LYS A 221 19.96 1.34 -5.37
CA LYS A 221 20.99 2.39 -5.42
C LYS A 221 20.82 3.45 -4.35
N LEU A 222 19.59 3.73 -3.94
CA LEU A 222 19.31 4.73 -2.91
C LEU A 222 19.62 4.21 -1.50
N GLY A 223 19.74 2.89 -1.31
CA GLY A 223 20.02 2.28 -0.01
C GLY A 223 18.80 1.64 0.66
N PHE A 224 17.79 1.26 -0.13
CA PHE A 224 16.76 0.33 0.33
C PHE A 224 17.24 -1.12 0.23
N GLU A 225 16.73 -1.98 1.11
CA GLU A 225 16.91 -3.43 1.06
C GLU A 225 15.57 -4.14 0.86
N LEU A 226 15.57 -5.18 0.02
CA LEU A 226 14.40 -6.03 -0.19
C LEU A 226 14.07 -6.79 1.11
N ARG A 227 12.90 -6.52 1.67
CA ARG A 227 12.39 -7.20 2.87
C ARG A 227 11.65 -8.50 2.53
N ARG A 228 10.70 -8.44 1.61
CA ARG A 228 9.90 -9.60 1.19
C ARG A 228 9.25 -9.42 -0.18
N ASN A 229 8.89 -10.55 -0.79
CA ASN A 229 7.93 -10.60 -1.88
C ASN A 229 6.51 -10.66 -1.32
N LEU A 230 5.54 -10.16 -2.09
CA LEU A 230 4.11 -10.17 -1.80
C LEU A 230 3.32 -10.15 -3.11
N THR A 231 2.00 -10.24 -3.04
CA THR A 231 1.12 -10.08 -4.20
C THR A 231 0.16 -8.92 -3.95
N PHE A 232 -0.03 -8.07 -4.96
CA PHE A 232 -1.13 -7.11 -5.00
C PHE A 232 -2.32 -7.74 -5.71
N LEU A 233 -3.51 -7.57 -5.13
CA LEU A 233 -4.76 -8.11 -5.64
C LEU A 233 -5.79 -7.00 -5.74
N GLY A 234 -6.49 -6.93 -6.87
CA GLY A 234 -7.76 -6.23 -7.01
C GLY A 234 -8.84 -7.25 -7.37
N ALA A 235 -9.88 -7.31 -6.56
CA ALA A 235 -10.99 -8.23 -6.75
C ALA A 235 -12.33 -7.52 -6.61
N ARG A 236 -13.29 -7.92 -7.43
CA ARG A 236 -14.66 -7.40 -7.40
C ARG A 236 -15.56 -8.42 -6.70
N VAL A 237 -16.32 -7.94 -5.72
CA VAL A 237 -17.26 -8.77 -4.97
C VAL A 237 -18.49 -9.10 -5.82
N PRO A 238 -19.20 -10.21 -5.53
CA PRO A 238 -20.42 -10.57 -6.25
C PRO A 238 -21.45 -9.42 -6.29
N ALA A 239 -22.13 -9.27 -7.43
CA ALA A 239 -23.12 -8.21 -7.65
C ALA A 239 -24.48 -8.47 -6.98
N VAL A 240 -24.69 -9.66 -6.41
CA VAL A 240 -25.97 -10.09 -5.84
C VAL A 240 -25.77 -10.32 -4.35
N GLU A 241 -26.61 -9.72 -3.50
CA GLU A 241 -26.75 -10.17 -2.10
C GLU A 241 -27.09 -11.66 -2.14
N GLN A 242 -26.21 -12.52 -1.64
CA GLN A 242 -26.55 -13.91 -1.44
C GLN A 242 -27.68 -13.96 -0.39
N ARG A 243 -28.92 -14.00 -0.85
CA ARG A 243 -30.06 -14.36 0.00
C ARG A 243 -29.76 -15.75 0.53
N GLN A 244 -29.60 -15.87 1.84
CA GLN A 244 -29.55 -17.15 2.54
C GLN A 244 -30.79 -17.97 2.12
N SER A 245 -30.58 -18.98 1.28
CA SER A 245 -31.62 -19.95 0.99
C SER A 245 -31.55 -21.05 2.04
N GLU A 246 -32.13 -20.79 3.20
CA GLU A 246 -32.58 -21.84 4.11
C GLU A 246 -34.00 -21.53 4.57
N ARG A 247 -34.97 -22.04 3.81
CA ARG A 247 -36.14 -22.72 4.39
C ARG A 247 -36.46 -23.93 3.52
N VAL A 248 -35.82 -25.03 3.87
CA VAL A 248 -36.40 -26.36 3.76
C VAL A 248 -37.57 -26.42 4.76
N GLY A 249 -38.74 -26.88 4.32
CA GLY A 249 -39.78 -27.40 5.21
C GLY A 249 -41.19 -26.92 4.88
N GLY A 250 -41.99 -27.82 4.29
CA GLY A 250 -43.45 -27.72 4.20
C GLY A 250 -44.00 -28.29 2.92
#